data_AF-A0A973HWJ1-F1
#
_entry.id   AF-A0A973HWJ1-F1
#
_cell.length_a   1.000
_cell.length_b   1.000
_cell.length_c   1.000
_cell.angle_alpha   90.00
_cell.angle_beta   90.00
_cell.angle_gamma   90.00
#
_symmetry.space_group_name_H-M   'P 1'
#
loop_
_entity.id
_entity.type
_entity.pdbx_description
1 polymer ?
#
loop_
_entity_poly.entity_id
_entity_poly.type
_entity_poly.pdbx_seq_one_letter_code
_entity_poly.pdbx_strand_id
1 'polypeptide(L)'
;MAKRTRPRPRPAPVQAKDDNDLDFGDLTLGLVAAIVLPVMVAVVLGLVGMPVGGSTEFNSEQADIIRESDRFVPPMTDVEARIILSQVQYSVDNRAAEYIRRSRATEDAQEKNFWQEVSKGVLGPAEANLQRILDEAGRNLDMSVEIKDAAQEWITKVDTLRFQLDQEDPFRQIR
;
A
#
# COMPACT_ATOMS: atom_id res chain seq x y z
N MET A 1 11.60 -54.32 -46.85
CA MET A 1 10.28 -54.66 -46.25
C MET A 1 9.88 -53.53 -45.31
N ALA A 2 8.91 -52.69 -45.72
CA ALA A 2 8.51 -51.48 -45.01
C ALA A 2 7.34 -51.74 -44.04
N LYS A 3 7.42 -51.11 -42.86
CA LYS A 3 6.51 -51.28 -41.70
C LYS A 3 5.11 -50.73 -41.99
N ARG A 4 4.06 -51.49 -41.66
CA ARG A 4 2.63 -51.09 -41.73
C ARG A 4 2.23 -50.26 -40.51
N THR A 5 1.89 -49.00 -40.71
CA THR A 5 1.23 -48.12 -39.71
C THR A 5 -0.28 -48.32 -39.74
N ARG A 6 -0.94 -48.45 -38.58
CA ARG A 6 -2.40 -48.59 -38.45
C ARG A 6 -3.11 -47.22 -38.57
N PRO A 7 -4.27 -47.12 -39.24
CA PRO A 7 -5.02 -45.87 -39.36
C PRO A 7 -5.73 -45.48 -38.05
N ARG A 8 -5.72 -44.18 -37.72
CA ARG A 8 -6.36 -43.57 -36.54
C ARG A 8 -7.88 -43.44 -36.75
N PRO A 9 -8.74 -43.76 -35.77
CA PRO A 9 -10.18 -43.61 -35.92
C PRO A 9 -10.59 -42.13 -35.89
N ARG A 10 -11.52 -41.76 -36.78
CA ARG A 10 -12.13 -40.43 -36.91
C ARG A 10 -13.32 -40.33 -35.94
N PRO A 11 -13.53 -39.21 -35.21
CA PRO A 11 -14.69 -39.07 -34.33
C PRO A 11 -15.98 -38.88 -35.15
N ALA A 12 -17.09 -39.45 -34.65
CA ALA A 12 -18.42 -39.30 -35.22
C ALA A 12 -19.02 -37.91 -34.88
N PRO A 13 -19.89 -37.34 -35.73
CA PRO A 13 -20.52 -36.05 -35.46
C PRO A 13 -21.67 -36.23 -34.46
N VAL A 14 -21.68 -35.45 -33.38
CA VAL A 14 -22.83 -35.38 -32.46
C VAL A 14 -23.58 -34.09 -32.75
N GLN A 15 -24.87 -34.28 -33.01
CA GLN A 15 -25.85 -33.31 -33.49
C GLN A 15 -26.10 -32.19 -32.48
N ALA A 16 -26.31 -30.98 -33.00
CA ALA A 16 -26.93 -29.89 -32.26
C ALA A 16 -28.37 -30.29 -31.90
N LYS A 17 -28.67 -30.31 -30.61
CA LYS A 17 -30.04 -30.23 -30.11
C LYS A 17 -30.27 -28.82 -29.61
N ASP A 18 -31.01 -28.06 -30.39
CA ASP A 18 -31.75 -26.89 -29.91
C ASP A 18 -32.84 -27.39 -28.98
N ASP A 19 -32.56 -27.44 -27.67
CA ASP A 19 -33.58 -27.59 -26.63
C ASP A 19 -33.73 -26.22 -25.95
N ASN A 20 -34.64 -25.42 -26.50
CA ASN A 20 -35.06 -24.11 -26.01
C ASN A 20 -36.02 -24.31 -24.82
N ASP A 21 -35.48 -24.69 -23.66
CA ASP A 21 -36.21 -24.59 -22.39
C ASP A 21 -35.88 -23.22 -21.76
N LEU A 22 -36.78 -22.26 -21.99
CA LEU A 22 -36.77 -20.97 -21.31
C LEU A 22 -36.97 -21.20 -19.80
N ASP A 23 -35.90 -21.04 -19.04
CA ASP A 23 -35.87 -21.22 -17.60
C ASP A 23 -36.58 -20.05 -16.89
N PHE A 24 -37.91 -20.16 -16.73
CA PHE A 24 -38.77 -19.15 -16.10
C PHE A 24 -38.40 -18.86 -14.62
N GLY A 25 -37.55 -19.68 -14.01
CA GLY A 25 -36.99 -19.45 -12.67
C GLY A 25 -36.00 -18.28 -12.64
N ASP A 26 -35.18 -18.11 -13.67
CA ASP A 26 -34.14 -17.06 -13.71
C ASP A 26 -34.74 -15.68 -14.03
N LEU A 27 -35.77 -15.65 -14.89
CA LEU A 27 -36.47 -14.41 -15.24
C LEU A 27 -37.25 -13.81 -14.06
N THR A 28 -37.84 -14.66 -13.21
CA THR A 28 -38.57 -14.22 -12.00
C THR A 28 -37.62 -13.81 -10.88
N LEU A 29 -36.50 -14.51 -10.70
CA LEU A 29 -35.46 -14.12 -9.74
C LEU A 29 -34.83 -12.77 -10.11
N GLY A 30 -34.56 -12.55 -11.40
CA GLY A 30 -34.00 -11.30 -11.91
C GLY A 30 -34.91 -10.09 -11.70
N LEU A 31 -36.22 -10.24 -11.91
CA LEU A 31 -37.19 -9.16 -11.69
C LEU A 31 -37.35 -8.84 -10.18
N VAL A 32 -37.39 -9.86 -9.33
CA VAL A 32 -37.50 -9.68 -7.87
C VAL A 32 -36.24 -9.01 -7.32
N ALA A 33 -35.05 -9.43 -7.76
CA ALA A 33 -33.79 -8.79 -7.37
C ALA A 33 -33.74 -7.32 -7.82
N ALA A 34 -34.22 -6.99 -9.03
CA ALA A 34 -34.20 -5.63 -9.56
C ALA A 34 -35.11 -4.65 -8.80
N ILE A 35 -36.21 -5.12 -8.20
CA ILE A 35 -37.18 -4.27 -7.49
C ILE A 35 -36.93 -4.26 -5.98
N VAL A 36 -36.63 -5.41 -5.37
CA VAL A 36 -36.53 -5.54 -3.91
C VAL A 36 -35.23 -4.94 -3.38
N LEU A 37 -34.12 -5.06 -4.11
CA LEU A 37 -32.81 -4.60 -3.64
C LEU A 37 -32.73 -3.07 -3.52
N PRO A 38 -33.21 -2.26 -4.49
CA PRO A 38 -33.25 -0.81 -4.34
C PRO A 38 -34.17 -0.34 -3.20
N VAL A 39 -35.32 -1.00 -3.00
CA VAL A 39 -36.26 -0.65 -1.93
C VAL A 39 -35.68 -0.94 -0.56
N MET A 40 -35.01 -2.08 -0.37
CA MET A 40 -34.34 -2.40 0.89
C MET A 40 -33.19 -1.46 1.20
N VAL A 41 -32.39 -1.08 0.19
CA VAL A 41 -31.32 -0.07 0.37
C VAL A 41 -31.89 1.29 0.76
N ALA A 42 -32.99 1.72 0.15
CA ALA A 42 -33.66 2.98 0.51
C ALA A 42 -34.23 2.97 1.93
N VAL A 43 -34.78 1.84 2.39
CA VAL A 43 -35.29 1.69 3.76
C VAL A 43 -34.15 1.71 4.78
N VAL A 44 -33.03 1.01 4.51
CA VAL A 44 -31.86 1.02 5.39
C VAL A 44 -31.23 2.41 5.46
N LEU A 45 -31.06 3.10 4.33
CA LEU A 45 -30.55 4.47 4.31
C LEU A 45 -31.52 5.46 4.96
N GLY A 46 -32.84 5.26 4.81
CA GLY A 46 -33.87 6.10 5.43
C GLY A 46 -33.99 5.93 6.95
N LEU A 47 -33.76 4.72 7.47
CA LEU A 47 -33.80 4.43 8.92
C LEU A 47 -32.48 4.73 9.64
N VAL A 48 -31.34 4.55 8.98
CA VAL A 48 -30.00 4.76 9.59
C VAL A 48 -29.47 6.17 9.32
N GLY A 49 -29.98 6.86 8.30
CA GLY A 49 -29.41 8.11 7.78
C GLY A 49 -29.98 9.43 8.32
N MET A 50 -30.81 9.43 9.36
CA MET A 50 -31.24 10.69 9.98
C MET A 50 -30.55 10.86 11.35
N PRO A 51 -29.56 11.76 11.50
CA PRO A 51 -29.09 12.14 12.82
C PRO A 51 -30.24 12.88 13.51
N VAL A 52 -30.76 12.25 14.55
CA VAL A 52 -31.74 12.82 15.47
C VAL A 52 -31.17 14.14 16.01
N GLY A 53 -32.02 15.17 15.96
CA GLY A 53 -31.74 16.58 16.18
C GLY A 53 -30.63 16.90 17.18
N GLY A 54 -29.64 17.67 16.71
CA GLY A 54 -28.80 18.46 17.59
C GLY A 54 -29.67 19.41 18.40
N SER A 55 -29.65 19.25 19.72
CA SER A 55 -30.11 20.28 20.64
C SER A 55 -29.41 21.60 20.29
N THR A 56 -30.17 22.68 20.26
CA THR A 56 -29.78 24.07 19.93
C THR A 56 -28.74 24.70 20.89
N GLU A 57 -27.88 23.90 21.51
CA GLU A 57 -26.90 24.30 22.53
C GLU A 57 -25.47 23.82 22.23
N PHE A 58 -25.19 23.25 21.06
CA PHE A 58 -23.79 23.03 20.65
C PHE A 58 -23.16 24.35 20.20
N ASN A 59 -22.71 25.14 21.18
CA ASN A 59 -21.91 26.35 20.98
C ASN A 59 -20.65 26.04 20.15
N SER A 60 -20.24 26.99 19.30
CA SER A 60 -18.96 26.96 18.56
C SER A 60 -17.76 26.67 19.46
N GLU A 61 -17.83 27.08 20.72
CA GLU A 61 -16.81 26.81 21.75
C GLU A 61 -16.61 25.30 22.03
N GLN A 62 -17.67 24.47 22.02
CA GLN A 62 -17.50 23.02 22.19
C GLN A 62 -16.90 22.36 20.95
N ALA A 63 -17.25 22.84 19.75
CA ALA A 63 -16.63 22.38 18.51
C ALA A 63 -15.13 22.77 18.45
N ASP A 64 -14.77 23.94 18.98
CA ASP A 64 -13.39 24.38 19.04
C ASP A 64 -12.58 23.61 20.11
N ILE A 65 -13.15 23.31 21.28
CA ILE A 65 -12.53 22.45 22.30
C ILE A 65 -12.26 21.04 21.74
N ILE A 66 -13.22 20.46 21.00
CA ILE A 66 -13.01 19.14 20.37
C ILE A 66 -11.90 19.22 19.31
N ARG A 67 -11.88 20.27 18.48
CA ARG A 67 -10.78 20.54 17.51
C ARG A 67 -9.43 20.84 18.16
N GLU A 68 -9.43 21.33 19.39
CA GLU A 68 -8.21 21.57 20.18
C GLU A 68 -7.71 20.26 20.80
N SER A 69 -8.63 19.41 21.27
CA SER A 69 -8.29 18.07 21.78
C SER A 69 -7.78 17.12 20.70
N ASP A 70 -8.32 17.19 19.48
CA ASP A 70 -7.85 16.43 18.30
C ASP A 70 -6.45 16.88 17.83
N ARG A 71 -5.94 18.02 18.33
CA ARG A 71 -4.60 18.53 18.04
C ARG A 71 -3.54 18.08 19.03
N PHE A 72 -3.91 17.42 20.12
CA PHE A 72 -2.95 16.89 21.09
C PHE A 72 -2.42 15.53 20.63
N VAL A 73 -1.40 15.57 19.76
CA VAL A 73 -0.56 14.39 19.51
C VAL A 73 0.49 14.36 20.62
N PRO A 74 0.52 13.34 21.49
CA PRO A 74 1.55 13.25 22.53
C PRO A 74 2.95 13.22 21.90
N PRO A 75 3.95 13.85 22.53
CA PRO A 75 5.30 13.87 22.01
C PRO A 75 5.85 12.45 21.93
N MET A 76 6.68 12.18 20.92
CA MET A 76 7.29 10.85 20.76
C MET A 76 8.16 10.55 21.96
N THR A 77 8.00 9.34 22.51
CA THR A 77 8.84 8.86 23.59
C THR A 77 10.17 8.33 23.07
N ASP A 78 11.20 8.35 23.91
CA ASP A 78 12.51 7.75 23.60
C ASP A 78 12.40 6.26 23.21
N VAL A 79 11.44 5.53 23.80
CA VAL A 79 11.20 4.11 23.50
C VAL A 79 10.67 3.96 22.07
N GLU A 80 9.68 4.75 21.68
CA GLU A 80 9.14 4.75 20.31
C GLU A 80 10.21 5.13 19.30
N ALA A 81 11.01 6.16 19.58
CA ALA A 81 12.10 6.57 18.70
C ALA A 81 13.14 5.46 18.50
N ARG A 82 13.51 4.73 19.57
CA ARG A 82 14.43 3.58 19.49
C ARG A 82 13.86 2.40 18.70
N ILE A 83 12.54 2.15 18.79
CA ILE A 83 11.86 1.14 17.96
C ILE A 83 11.95 1.54 16.49
N ILE A 84 11.65 2.80 16.17
CA ILE A 84 11.73 3.32 14.80
C ILE A 84 13.17 3.21 14.28
N LEU A 85 14.18 3.61 15.06
CA LEU A 85 15.59 3.49 14.68
C LEU A 85 15.99 2.03 14.39
N SER A 86 15.53 1.09 15.21
CA SER A 86 15.79 -0.34 15.00
C SER A 86 15.15 -0.85 13.70
N GLN A 87 13.93 -0.40 13.40
CA GLN A 87 13.26 -0.73 12.14
C GLN A 87 13.98 -0.11 10.92
N VAL A 88 14.46 1.13 11.04
CA VAL A 88 15.26 1.80 10.02
C VAL A 88 16.54 1.03 9.77
N GLN A 89 17.29 0.69 10.82
CA GLN A 89 18.51 -0.11 10.70
C GLN A 89 18.23 -1.42 9.97
N TYR A 90 17.19 -2.17 10.36
CA TYR A 90 16.83 -3.40 9.66
C TYR A 90 16.51 -3.16 8.18
N SER A 91 15.73 -2.12 7.89
CA SER A 91 15.29 -1.79 6.53
C SER A 91 16.46 -1.38 5.63
N VAL A 92 17.38 -0.56 6.12
CA VAL A 92 18.53 -0.05 5.36
C VAL A 92 19.60 -1.14 5.23
N ASP A 93 20.06 -1.73 6.34
CA ASP A 93 21.21 -2.64 6.34
C ASP A 93 20.89 -4.03 5.82
N ASN A 94 19.63 -4.47 5.88
CA ASN A 94 19.23 -5.78 5.38
C ASN A 94 18.48 -5.66 4.06
N ARG A 95 17.31 -5.02 4.06
CA ARG A 95 16.42 -5.04 2.89
C ARG A 95 16.94 -4.21 1.73
N ALA A 96 17.22 -2.93 1.95
CA ALA A 96 17.74 -2.05 0.91
C ALA A 96 19.12 -2.52 0.43
N ALA A 97 20.02 -2.86 1.35
CA ALA A 97 21.34 -3.41 1.01
C ALA A 97 21.26 -4.68 0.12
N GLU A 98 20.33 -5.61 0.41
CA GLU A 98 20.09 -6.79 -0.42
C GLU A 98 19.68 -6.42 -1.85
N TYR A 99 18.72 -5.49 -2.01
CA TYR A 99 18.24 -5.08 -3.32
C TYR A 99 19.28 -4.29 -4.11
N ILE A 100 20.07 -3.46 -3.44
CA ILE A 100 21.23 -2.77 -4.04
C ILE A 100 22.28 -3.79 -4.50
N ARG A 101 22.53 -4.84 -3.71
CA ARG A 101 23.47 -5.90 -4.11
C ARG A 101 22.97 -6.63 -5.36
N ARG A 102 21.67 -6.93 -5.42
CA ARG A 102 21.06 -7.56 -6.61
C ARG A 102 21.14 -6.66 -7.83
N SER A 103 20.78 -5.38 -7.70
CA SER A 103 20.84 -4.45 -8.83
C SER A 103 22.26 -4.33 -9.41
N ARG A 104 23.28 -4.30 -8.55
CA ARG A 104 24.69 -4.23 -8.96
C ARG A 104 25.21 -5.54 -9.56
N ALA A 105 24.64 -6.69 -9.19
CA ALA A 105 24.97 -7.99 -9.76
C ALA A 105 24.28 -8.25 -11.12
N THR A 106 23.26 -7.47 -11.46
CA THR A 106 22.51 -7.61 -12.71
C THR A 106 23.11 -6.75 -13.82
N GLU A 107 23.28 -7.36 -15.01
CA GLU A 107 23.74 -6.65 -16.22
C GLU A 107 22.58 -6.05 -17.02
N ASP A 108 21.42 -6.72 -17.04
CA ASP A 108 20.23 -6.22 -17.73
C ASP A 108 19.72 -4.91 -17.13
N ALA A 109 19.52 -3.90 -17.99
CA ALA A 109 19.16 -2.55 -17.57
C ALA A 109 17.75 -2.48 -16.95
N GLN A 110 16.79 -3.27 -17.45
CA GLN A 110 15.42 -3.26 -16.92
C GLN A 110 15.37 -3.91 -15.54
N GLU A 111 16.00 -5.08 -15.39
CA GLU A 111 16.04 -5.78 -14.12
C GLU A 111 16.88 -5.03 -13.07
N LYS A 112 18.01 -4.41 -13.48
CA LYS A 112 18.76 -3.50 -12.62
C LYS A 112 17.87 -2.37 -12.09
N ASN A 113 17.16 -1.67 -12.98
CA ASN A 113 16.27 -0.59 -12.58
C ASN A 113 15.16 -1.08 -11.64
N PHE A 114 14.56 -2.25 -11.91
CA PHE A 114 13.57 -2.86 -11.02
C PHE A 114 14.11 -3.00 -9.59
N TRP A 115 15.29 -3.60 -9.40
CA TRP A 115 15.89 -3.76 -8.07
C TRP A 115 16.26 -2.42 -7.42
N GLN A 116 16.71 -1.43 -8.22
CA GLN A 116 16.96 -0.07 -7.72
C GLN A 116 15.68 0.60 -7.22
N GLU A 117 14.57 0.51 -7.97
CA GLU A 117 13.27 1.07 -7.57
C GLU A 117 12.70 0.38 -6.32
N VAL A 118 12.84 -0.95 -6.21
CA VAL A 118 12.47 -1.67 -4.98
C VAL A 118 13.31 -1.19 -3.79
N SER A 119 14.62 -0.96 -3.98
CA SER A 119 15.47 -0.38 -2.93
C SER A 119 15.02 1.03 -2.53
N LYS A 120 14.75 1.91 -3.50
CA LYS A 120 14.24 3.27 -3.23
C LYS A 120 12.90 3.22 -2.47
N GLY A 121 12.03 2.27 -2.80
CA GLY A 121 10.78 2.02 -2.10
C GLY A 121 10.95 1.57 -0.63
N VAL A 122 12.09 0.99 -0.25
CA VAL A 122 12.43 0.71 1.15
C VAL A 122 13.06 1.92 1.84
N LEU A 123 13.93 2.65 1.13
CA LEU A 123 14.65 3.81 1.66
C LEU A 123 13.71 5.00 1.95
N GLY A 124 12.68 5.22 1.13
CA GLY A 124 11.73 6.33 1.32
C GLY A 124 10.98 6.30 2.66
N PRO A 125 10.33 5.17 3.04
CA PRO A 125 9.71 5.05 4.37
C PRO A 125 10.72 5.15 5.52
N ALA A 126 11.96 4.68 5.33
CA ALA A 126 13.00 4.80 6.35
C ALA A 126 13.40 6.27 6.58
N GLU A 127 13.58 7.04 5.50
CA GLU A 127 13.82 8.49 5.54
C GLU A 127 12.68 9.23 6.23
N ALA A 128 11.41 8.95 5.86
CA ALA A 128 10.25 9.60 6.47
C ALA A 128 10.19 9.37 7.99
N ASN A 129 10.52 8.16 8.43
CA ASN A 129 10.60 7.81 9.84
C ASN A 129 11.74 8.55 10.57
N LEU A 130 12.90 8.70 9.92
CA LEU A 130 14.03 9.46 10.48
C LEU A 130 13.70 10.95 10.57
N GLN A 131 13.09 11.52 9.53
CA GLN A 131 12.66 12.91 9.53
C GLN A 131 11.66 13.18 10.65
N ARG A 132 10.72 12.25 10.88
CA ARG A 132 9.77 12.33 12.00
C ARG A 132 10.48 12.39 13.36
N ILE A 133 11.54 11.62 13.57
CA ILE A 133 12.34 11.68 14.81
C ILE A 133 13.05 13.04 14.92
N LEU A 134 13.65 13.53 13.84
CA LEU A 134 14.38 14.80 13.84
C LEU A 134 13.45 16.01 14.05
N ASP A 135 12.27 16.01 13.43
CA ASP A 135 11.24 17.02 13.63
C ASP A 135 10.77 17.04 15.08
N GLU A 136 10.59 15.87 15.67
CA GLU A 136 10.21 15.74 17.06
C GLU A 136 11.32 16.19 18.01
N ALA A 137 12.58 15.83 17.74
CA ALA A 137 13.74 16.31 18.50
C ALA A 137 13.90 17.84 18.43
N GLY A 138 13.38 18.48 17.37
CA GLY A 138 13.32 19.94 17.27
C GLY A 138 12.23 20.59 18.14
N ARG A 139 11.20 19.82 18.54
CA ARG A 139 10.05 20.28 19.34
C ARG A 139 10.13 19.85 20.80
N ASN A 140 10.68 18.66 21.05
CA ASN A 140 10.84 18.05 22.36
C ASN A 140 12.32 18.12 22.79
N LEU A 141 12.65 19.13 23.59
CA LEU A 141 14.01 19.36 24.11
C LEU A 141 14.48 18.27 25.09
N ASP A 142 13.57 17.45 25.62
CA ASP A 142 13.87 16.37 26.55
C ASP A 142 14.23 15.06 25.83
N MET A 143 14.09 14.99 24.50
CA MET A 143 14.48 13.83 23.72
C MET A 143 15.99 13.58 23.82
N SER A 144 16.38 12.31 23.99
CA SER A 144 17.79 11.95 24.14
C SER A 144 18.65 12.42 22.94
N VAL A 145 19.77 13.08 23.24
CA VAL A 145 20.76 13.50 22.23
C VAL A 145 21.28 12.31 21.43
N GLU A 146 21.43 11.14 22.05
CA GLU A 146 21.85 9.91 21.36
C GLU A 146 20.88 9.50 20.24
N ILE A 147 19.58 9.65 20.48
CA ILE A 147 18.52 9.32 19.52
C ILE A 147 18.58 10.28 18.33
N LYS A 148 18.77 11.57 18.62
CA LYS A 148 18.93 12.61 17.60
C LYS A 148 20.16 12.36 16.74
N ASP A 149 21.31 12.10 17.35
CA ASP A 149 22.57 11.85 16.66
C ASP A 149 22.48 10.59 15.80
N ALA A 150 21.89 9.51 16.33
CA ALA A 150 21.64 8.29 15.57
C ALA A 150 20.71 8.56 14.37
N ALA A 151 19.62 9.31 14.55
CA ALA A 151 18.72 9.65 13.45
C ALA A 151 19.45 10.48 12.36
N GLN A 152 20.32 11.41 12.75
CA GLN A 152 21.12 12.21 11.84
C GLN A 152 22.16 11.37 11.06
N GLU A 153 22.78 10.40 11.71
CA GLU A 153 23.70 9.46 11.06
C GLU A 153 22.96 8.62 10.01
N TRP A 154 21.82 8.03 10.40
CA TRP A 154 21.02 7.19 9.52
C TRP A 154 20.45 7.96 8.33
N ILE A 155 19.99 9.19 8.52
CA ILE A 155 19.41 9.97 7.40
C ILE A 155 20.50 10.31 6.37
N THR A 156 21.70 10.68 6.84
CA THR A 156 22.86 10.94 5.98
C THR A 156 23.23 9.69 5.17
N LYS A 157 23.18 8.51 5.80
CA LYS A 157 23.43 7.24 5.12
C LYS A 157 22.35 6.93 4.08
N VAL A 158 21.08 7.14 4.39
CA VAL A 158 19.96 6.95 3.45
C VAL A 158 20.12 7.87 2.25
N ASP A 159 20.41 9.15 2.46
CA ASP A 159 20.62 10.14 1.40
C ASP A 159 21.79 9.74 0.50
N THR A 160 22.88 9.28 1.09
CA THR A 160 24.05 8.78 0.35
C THR A 160 23.67 7.60 -0.54
N LEU A 161 22.90 6.63 -0.03
CA LEU A 161 22.47 5.47 -0.80
C LEU A 161 21.51 5.85 -1.94
N ARG A 162 20.57 6.76 -1.68
CA ARG A 162 19.65 7.27 -2.72
C ARG A 162 20.41 7.99 -3.82
N PHE A 163 21.36 8.86 -3.44
CA PHE A 163 22.21 9.53 -4.40
C PHE A 163 23.02 8.54 -5.25
N GLN A 164 23.62 7.52 -4.64
CA GLN A 164 24.32 6.46 -5.38
C GLN A 164 23.39 5.75 -6.38
N LEU A 165 22.19 5.39 -5.95
CA LEU A 165 21.19 4.74 -6.81
C LEU A 165 20.78 5.62 -7.99
N ASP A 166 20.68 6.93 -7.82
CA ASP A 166 20.37 7.86 -8.90
C ASP A 166 21.56 8.05 -9.86
N GLN A 167 22.80 7.96 -9.36
CA GLN A 167 24.00 7.98 -10.20
C GLN A 167 24.16 6.69 -11.01
N GLU A 168 23.75 5.55 -10.42
CA GLU A 168 23.77 4.22 -11.02
C GLU A 168 22.53 3.91 -11.89
N ASP A 169 21.61 4.87 -12.08
CA ASP A 169 20.40 4.67 -12.87
C ASP A 169 20.76 4.39 -14.35
N PRO A 170 20.45 3.20 -14.89
CA PRO A 170 20.81 2.82 -16.24
C PRO A 170 20.12 3.68 -17.32
N PHE A 171 19.06 4.42 -16.98
CA PHE A 171 18.30 5.25 -17.91
C PHE A 171 18.55 6.74 -17.73
N ARG A 172 19.51 7.14 -16.90
CA ARG A 172 19.76 8.55 -16.55
C ARG A 172 20.00 9.47 -17.75
N GLN A 173 20.64 8.98 -18.80
CA GLN A 173 20.98 9.76 -20.01
C GLN A 173 19.81 9.92 -20.99
N ILE A 174 18.71 9.21 -20.78
CA ILE A 174 17.57 9.15 -21.71
C ILE A 174 16.45 10.11 -21.27
N ARG A 175 16.59 10.78 -20.11
CA ARG A 175 15.61 11.75 -19.59
C ARG A 175 15.98 13.19 -19.92
#